data_AF-A0A0V0XIR6-F1
#
_entry.id   AF-A0A0V0XIR6-F1
#
_cell.length_a   1.000
_cell.length_b   1.000
_cell.length_c   1.000
_cell.angle_alpha   90.00
_cell.angle_beta   90.00
_cell.angle_gamma   90.00
#
_symmetry.space_group_name_H-M   'P 1'
#
loop_
_entity.id
_entity.type
_entity.pdbx_description
1 polymer ?
#
loop_
_entity_poly.entity_id
_entity_poly.type
_entity_poly.pdbx_seq_one_letter_code
_entity_poly.pdbx_strand_id
1 'polypeptide(L)'
;MYSHRAKRYPKLPKYRRDLQTSVPFRTTKAAGEFLLWQTASRRILVFAVGSNIRLLAAMRTWGIGHAGMDGTFKLATQCYRQLFTIHNFVADKLVPVVYCLCKGKDIGA
;
A
#
# COMPACT_ATOMS: atom_id res chain seq x y z
N MET A 1 -1.15 6.62 25.65
CA MET A 1 -1.56 5.55 24.69
C MET A 1 -0.57 5.38 23.53
N TYR A 2 -0.11 6.47 22.88
CA TYR A 2 0.87 6.39 21.77
C TYR A 2 2.29 5.95 22.20
N SER A 3 2.74 6.38 23.37
CA SER A 3 4.07 6.08 23.92
C SER A 3 4.32 4.60 24.26
N HIS A 4 3.30 3.86 24.68
CA HIS A 4 3.41 2.41 24.94
C HIS A 4 3.55 1.60 23.64
N ARG A 5 2.91 2.05 22.55
CA ARG A 5 3.08 1.43 21.23
C ARG A 5 4.48 1.68 20.66
N ALA A 6 5.03 2.87 20.88
CA ALA A 6 6.37 3.24 20.40
C ALA A 6 7.49 2.33 20.95
N LYS A 7 7.32 1.68 22.11
CA LYS A 7 8.28 0.70 22.66
C LYS A 7 8.27 -0.65 21.93
N ARG A 8 7.16 -1.01 21.26
CA ARG A 8 6.99 -2.28 20.52
C ARG A 8 7.40 -2.20 19.06
N TYR A 9 7.41 -1.01 18.49
CA TYR A 9 7.73 -0.81 17.08
C TYR A 9 9.17 -0.30 16.93
N PRO A 10 9.88 -0.73 15.87
CA PRO A 10 11.19 -0.19 15.54
C PRO A 10 11.13 1.34 15.42
N LYS A 11 12.22 2.02 15.76
CA LYS A 11 12.35 3.46 15.49
C LYS A 11 12.08 3.69 14.01
N LEU A 12 11.32 4.75 13.71
CA LEU A 12 11.03 5.11 12.32
C LEU A 12 12.35 5.34 11.58
N PRO A 13 12.54 4.74 10.40
CA PRO A 13 13.75 4.94 9.62
C PRO A 13 13.87 6.40 9.21
N LYS A 14 15.06 6.98 9.41
CA LYS A 14 15.36 8.35 8.98
C LYS A 14 15.52 8.43 7.47
N TYR A 15 16.11 7.40 6.87
CA TYR A 15 16.28 7.30 5.42
C TYR A 15 15.56 6.08 4.86
N ARG A 16 15.09 6.19 3.63
CA ARG A 16 14.36 5.11 2.95
C ARG A 16 15.18 3.84 2.74
N ARG A 17 16.50 3.97 2.54
CA ARG A 17 17.39 2.81 2.43
C ARG A 17 17.36 1.94 3.71
N ASP A 18 17.08 2.57 4.85
CA ASP A 18 16.96 1.92 6.15
C ASP A 18 15.57 1.33 6.38
N LEU A 19 14.59 1.62 5.51
CA LEU A 19 13.27 1.00 5.58
C LEU A 19 13.40 -0.47 5.17
N GLN A 20 13.53 -1.33 6.16
CA GLN A 20 13.46 -2.78 6.03
C GLN A 20 12.11 -3.25 6.54
N THR A 21 11.23 -3.69 5.62
CA THR A 21 9.99 -4.35 6.01
C THR A 21 10.35 -5.72 6.57
N SER A 22 10.23 -5.92 7.88
CA SER A 22 10.51 -7.23 8.48
C SER A 22 9.55 -8.29 7.94
N VAL A 23 10.00 -9.53 7.83
CA VAL A 23 9.23 -10.67 7.29
C VAL A 23 7.80 -10.77 7.87
N PRO A 24 7.56 -10.58 9.19
CA PRO A 24 6.20 -10.63 9.75
C PRO A 24 5.22 -9.59 9.17
N PHE A 25 5.72 -8.47 8.63
CA PHE A 25 4.90 -7.43 8.01
C PHE A 25 4.80 -7.59 6.48
N ARG A 26 5.46 -8.59 5.91
CA ARG A 26 5.33 -8.97 4.50
C ARG A 26 4.25 -10.02 4.28
N THR A 27 3.71 -10.59 5.35
CA THR A 27 2.68 -11.63 5.30
C THR A 27 1.43 -11.19 6.03
N THR A 28 0.27 -11.54 5.50
CA THR A 28 -1.02 -11.37 6.17
C THR A 28 -1.18 -12.36 7.33
N LYS A 29 -2.20 -12.19 8.16
CA LYS A 29 -2.56 -13.16 9.22
C LYS A 29 -2.89 -14.55 8.67
N ALA A 30 -3.31 -14.64 7.41
CA ALA A 30 -3.57 -15.89 6.71
C ALA A 30 -2.34 -16.41 5.94
N ALA A 31 -1.13 -15.96 6.31
CA ALA A 31 0.16 -16.33 5.70
C ALA A 31 0.33 -15.99 4.21
N GLY A 32 -0.61 -15.27 3.59
CA GLY A 32 -0.44 -14.77 2.22
C GLY A 32 0.55 -13.61 2.14
N GLU A 33 1.33 -13.51 1.05
CA GLU A 33 2.19 -12.35 0.80
C GLU A 33 1.36 -11.05 0.70
N PHE A 34 1.85 -10.01 1.37
CA PHE A 34 1.20 -8.71 1.53
C PHE A 34 2.04 -7.57 0.95
N LEU A 35 3.36 -7.65 1.04
CA LEU A 35 4.25 -6.72 0.34
C LEU A 35 4.61 -7.33 -1.02
N LEU A 36 3.94 -6.88 -2.07
CA LEU A 36 4.00 -7.52 -3.38
C LEU A 36 5.14 -6.96 -4.25
N TRP A 37 5.45 -5.66 -4.14
CA TRP A 37 6.46 -5.05 -4.99
C TRP A 37 7.10 -3.78 -4.44
N GLN A 38 8.37 -3.57 -4.80
CA GLN A 38 9.13 -2.36 -4.52
C GLN A 38 9.95 -1.99 -5.76
N THR A 39 9.83 -0.75 -6.25
CA THR A 39 10.69 -0.27 -7.34
C THR A 39 12.16 -0.21 -6.90
N ALA A 40 13.11 -0.38 -7.84
CA ALA A 40 14.55 -0.28 -7.56
C ALA A 40 14.94 1.04 -6.87
N SER A 41 14.31 2.15 -7.27
CA SER A 41 14.51 3.48 -6.67
C SER A 41 13.79 3.67 -5.32
N ARG A 42 13.03 2.65 -4.89
CA ARG A 42 12.13 2.63 -3.74
C ARG A 42 11.12 3.79 -3.69
N ARG A 43 10.88 4.49 -4.81
CA ARG A 43 9.93 5.62 -4.91
C ARG A 43 8.48 5.22 -4.67
N ILE A 44 8.13 3.98 -5.04
CA ILE A 44 6.81 3.38 -4.87
C ILE A 44 6.99 2.05 -4.13
N LEU A 45 6.16 1.84 -3.11
CA LEU A 45 6.04 0.57 -2.38
C LEU A 45 4.60 0.11 -2.49
N VAL A 46 4.38 -1.11 -2.99
CA VAL A 46 3.05 -1.64 -3.29
C VAL A 46 2.73 -2.78 -2.32
N PHE A 47 1.62 -2.62 -1.61
CA PHE A 47 1.05 -3.63 -0.73
C PHE A 47 -0.24 -4.15 -1.33
N ALA A 48 -0.31 -5.47 -1.52
CA ALA A 48 -1.45 -6.18 -2.06
C ALA A 48 -1.32 -7.66 -1.72
N VAL A 49 -2.46 -8.35 -1.69
CA VAL A 49 -2.49 -9.82 -1.62
C VAL A 49 -2.70 -10.36 -3.02
N GLY A 50 -2.12 -11.52 -3.34
CA GLY A 50 -2.25 -12.13 -4.68
C GLY A 50 -3.71 -12.35 -5.12
N SER A 51 -4.62 -12.66 -4.20
CA SER A 51 -6.07 -12.75 -4.48
C SER A 51 -6.66 -11.42 -4.95
N ASN A 52 -6.24 -10.29 -4.37
CA ASN A 52 -6.67 -8.96 -4.75
C ASN A 52 -6.17 -8.59 -6.15
N ILE A 53 -4.92 -8.95 -6.47
CA ILE A 53 -4.36 -8.73 -7.81
C ILE A 53 -5.11 -9.57 -8.86
N ARG A 54 -5.38 -10.85 -8.58
CA ARG A 54 -6.18 -11.69 -9.48
C ARG A 54 -7.59 -11.14 -9.68
N LEU A 55 -8.21 -10.67 -8.60
CA LEU A 55 -9.52 -10.03 -8.66
C LEU A 55 -9.47 -8.78 -9.54
N LEU A 56 -8.47 -7.91 -9.38
CA LEU A 56 -8.25 -6.74 -10.24
C LEU A 56 -8.02 -7.13 -11.72
N ALA A 57 -7.22 -8.16 -11.97
CA ALA A 57 -6.91 -8.62 -13.33
C ALA A 57 -8.13 -9.21 -14.06
N ALA A 58 -9.07 -9.80 -13.31
CA ALA A 58 -10.33 -10.31 -13.85
C ALA A 58 -11.34 -9.21 -14.21
N MET A 59 -11.12 -7.97 -13.79
CA MET A 59 -12.04 -6.86 -14.05
C MET A 59 -11.93 -6.40 -15.50
N ARG A 60 -13.07 -6.27 -16.16
CA ARG A 60 -13.16 -5.84 -17.57
C ARG A 60 -13.28 -4.33 -17.77
N THR A 61 -13.71 -3.57 -16.75
CA THR A 61 -14.01 -2.14 -16.88
C THR A 61 -13.33 -1.33 -15.77
N TRP A 62 -12.12 -0.86 -16.05
CA TRP A 62 -11.45 0.15 -15.22
C TRP A 62 -12.22 1.48 -15.33
N GLY A 63 -12.57 2.10 -14.19
CA GLY A 63 -13.15 3.45 -14.17
C GLY A 63 -14.66 3.58 -14.35
N ILE A 64 -15.40 2.49 -14.61
CA ILE A 64 -16.87 2.48 -14.61
C ILE A 64 -17.36 1.70 -13.40
N GLY A 65 -17.64 2.40 -12.30
CA GLY A 65 -18.47 1.96 -11.17
C GLY A 65 -17.99 0.77 -10.31
N HIS A 66 -17.20 -0.16 -10.83
CA HIS A 66 -16.83 -1.41 -10.15
C HIS A 66 -15.37 -1.43 -9.66
N ALA A 67 -14.50 -0.65 -10.29
CA ALA A 67 -13.14 -0.41 -9.82
C ALA A 67 -12.73 1.04 -10.08
N GLY A 68 -12.42 1.73 -8.98
CA GLY A 68 -12.04 3.13 -8.99
C GLY A 68 -10.63 3.31 -8.45
N MET A 69 -9.87 4.21 -9.08
CA MET A 69 -8.74 4.83 -8.40
C MET A 69 -9.31 5.86 -7.44
N ASP A 70 -9.13 5.65 -6.14
CA ASP A 70 -9.57 6.60 -5.14
C ASP A 70 -8.35 7.32 -4.55
N GLY A 71 -8.58 8.53 -4.08
CA GLY A 71 -7.88 9.10 -2.94
C GLY A 71 -6.34 9.09 -2.97
N THR A 72 -5.78 10.23 -3.33
CA THR A 72 -4.43 10.58 -2.89
C THR A 72 -4.49 11.14 -1.47
N PHE A 73 -4.05 10.38 -0.48
CA PHE A 73 -3.92 10.87 0.89
C PHE A 73 -2.49 11.36 1.15
N LYS A 74 -2.33 12.56 1.73
CA LYS A 74 -1.02 13.00 2.21
C LYS A 74 -0.67 12.22 3.48
N LEU A 75 0.50 11.59 3.49
CA LEU A 75 1.05 10.94 4.67
C LEU A 75 2.12 11.82 5.31
N ALA A 76 2.17 11.84 6.64
CA ALA A 76 3.17 12.59 7.41
C ALA A 76 4.46 11.79 7.68
N THR A 77 4.81 10.82 6.83
CA THR A 77 6.03 10.02 7.05
C THR A 77 7.24 10.66 6.37
N GLN A 78 8.41 10.60 7.01
CA GLN A 78 9.66 11.13 6.45
C GLN A 78 10.09 10.40 5.15
N CYS A 79 9.66 9.15 4.96
CA CYS A 79 10.08 8.29 3.85
C CYS A 79 9.15 8.32 2.62
N TYR A 80 7.85 8.55 2.83
CA TYR A 80 6.80 8.62 1.80
C TYR A 80 5.79 9.73 2.13
N ARG A 81 5.44 10.53 1.12
CA ARG A 81 4.58 11.72 1.29
C ARG A 81 3.12 11.44 0.93
N GLN A 82 2.84 10.34 0.25
CA GLN A 82 1.52 10.07 -0.31
C GLN A 82 1.17 8.59 -0.19
N LEU A 83 -0.09 8.32 0.15
CA LEU A 83 -0.75 7.04 0.00
C LEU A 83 -1.72 7.14 -1.16
N PHE A 84 -1.69 6.15 -2.03
CA PHE A 84 -2.64 5.98 -3.13
C PHE A 84 -3.26 4.59 -3.04
N THR A 85 -4.55 4.50 -3.35
CA THR A 85 -5.33 3.26 -3.17
C THR A 85 -6.12 2.90 -4.41
N ILE A 86 -6.00 1.65 -4.84
CA ILE A 86 -6.87 1.08 -5.88
C ILE A 86 -7.98 0.33 -5.18
N HIS A 87 -9.21 0.65 -5.53
CA HIS A 87 -10.41 0.10 -4.92
C HIS A 87 -11.15 -0.85 -5.84
N ASN A 88 -11.86 -1.80 -5.23
CA ASN A 88 -12.79 -2.69 -5.90
C ASN A 88 -14.06 -2.84 -5.06
N PHE A 89 -15.19 -3.14 -5.70
CA PHE A 89 -16.42 -3.49 -5.01
C PHE A 89 -16.45 -4.95 -4.59
N VAL A 90 -16.72 -5.19 -3.30
CA VAL A 90 -16.95 -6.52 -2.74
C VAL A 90 -18.22 -6.45 -1.91
N ALA A 91 -19.24 -7.23 -2.29
CA ALA A 91 -20.56 -7.22 -1.66
C ALA A 91 -21.12 -5.79 -1.49
N ASP A 92 -21.16 -5.05 -2.60
CA ASP A 92 -21.63 -3.65 -2.70
C ASP A 92 -20.88 -2.63 -1.83
N LYS A 93 -19.70 -3.00 -1.33
CA LYS A 93 -18.82 -2.11 -0.57
C LYS A 93 -17.55 -1.82 -1.36
N LEU A 94 -17.20 -0.54 -1.48
CA LEU A 94 -15.93 -0.11 -2.04
C LEU A 94 -14.81 -0.40 -1.02
N VAL A 95 -13.89 -1.29 -1.39
CA VAL A 95 -12.80 -1.74 -0.52
C VAL A 95 -11.45 -1.48 -1.21
N PRO A 96 -10.46 -0.89 -0.50
CA PRO A 96 -9.10 -0.78 -1.02
C PRO A 96 -8.49 -2.17 -1.15
N VAL A 97 -8.04 -2.51 -2.35
CA VAL A 97 -7.46 -3.82 -2.66
C VAL A 97 -5.95 -3.75 -2.92
N VAL A 98 -5.43 -2.56 -3.24
CA VAL A 98 -3.99 -2.27 -3.37
C VAL A 98 -3.67 -0.93 -2.72
N TYR A 99 -2.56 -0.88 -1.98
CA TYR A 99 -2.03 0.33 -1.35
C TYR A 99 -0.64 0.65 -1.90
N CYS A 100 -0.43 1.90 -2.30
CA CYS A 100 0.82 2.39 -2.83
C CYS A 100 1.36 3.54 -1.97
N LEU A 101 2.53 3.37 -1.35
CA LEU A 101 3.26 4.46 -0.70
C LEU A 101 4.19 5.14 -1.70
N CYS A 102 3.99 6.44 -1.91
CA CYS A 102 4.66 7.25 -2.92
C CYS A 102 5.45 8.41 -2.30
N LYS A 103 6.60 8.76 -2.91
CA LYS A 103 7.43 9.91 -2.46
C LYS A 103 6.80 11.27 -2.77
N GLY A 104 5.92 11.35 -3.76
CA GLY A 104 5.34 12.58 -4.28
C GLY A 104 4.31 12.28 -5.35
N LYS A 105 3.74 13.34 -5.95
CA LYS A 105 2.64 13.27 -6.94
C LYS A 105 3.13 12.86 -8.34
N ASP A 106 4.28 12.19 -8.43
CA ASP A 106 4.99 11.91 -9.69
C ASP A 106 4.44 10.65 -10.39
N ILE A 107 3.12 10.44 -10.37
CA ILE A 107 2.44 9.44 -11.23
C ILE A 107 2.14 10.09 -12.61
N GLY A 108 2.98 11.04 -13.02
CA GLY A 108 2.86 11.79 -14.27
C GLY A 108 4.16 12.52 -14.57
N ALA A 109 5.15 11.78 -15.03
CA ALA A 109 6.29 12.25 -15.80
C ALA A 109 6.75 11.12 -16.72
#